data_AF-A0A060W9X8-F1
#
_entry.id   AF-A0A060W9X8-F1
#
_cell.length_a   1.000
_cell.length_b   1.000
_cell.length_c   1.000
_cell.angle_alpha   90.00
_cell.angle_beta   90.00
_cell.angle_gamma   90.00
#
_symmetry.space_group_name_H-M   'P 1'
#
loop_
_entity.id
_entity.type
_entity.pdbx_description
1 polymer ?
#
loop_
_entity_poly.entity_id
_entity_poly.type
_entity_poly.pdbx_seq_one_letter_code
_entity_poly.pdbx_strand_id
1 'polypeptide(L)'
;MEVFEMLVVPEHQYLICMGVNKGTELNQVVRFETLDPNTVCPWLKESDTPQTCVIHVTQLERDTILVCLDRSIKIVNLQGRLKSSRKLSAELTFNFQIESIVCLQDSVLAFWRHGMQGRSFKSNEASCEISDNTRIFRLLGSDRVVVLESRPTDNPTAHSNQYILAGHENSY
;
A
#
# COMPACT_ATOMS: atom_id res chain seq x y z
N MET A 1 -7.07 10.92 2.63
CA MET A 1 -6.77 10.71 1.20
C MET A 1 -7.81 9.75 0.70
N GLU A 2 -8.58 10.13 -0.29
CA GLU A 2 -9.55 9.22 -0.92
C GLU A 2 -8.77 8.18 -1.72
N VAL A 3 -9.08 6.91 -1.50
CA VAL A 3 -8.49 5.82 -2.27
C VAL A 3 -9.11 5.85 -3.65
N PHE A 4 -8.34 5.67 -4.71
CA PHE A 4 -8.90 5.52 -6.05
C PHE A 4 -8.13 4.43 -6.79
N GLU A 5 -8.68 3.21 -6.78
CA GLU A 5 -8.05 2.04 -7.41
C GLU A 5 -9.07 1.25 -8.22
N MET A 6 -8.70 0.83 -9.42
CA MET A 6 -9.54 -0.05 -10.25
C MET A 6 -9.30 -1.51 -9.86
N LEU A 7 -10.34 -2.19 -9.41
CA LEU A 7 -10.33 -3.60 -9.05
C LEU A 7 -10.95 -4.43 -10.18
N VAL A 8 -10.17 -5.34 -10.76
CA VAL A 8 -10.67 -6.32 -11.73
C VAL A 8 -11.44 -7.41 -10.97
N VAL A 9 -12.74 -7.54 -11.27
CA VAL A 9 -13.64 -8.48 -10.61
C VAL A 9 -14.12 -9.51 -11.63
N PRO A 10 -14.14 -10.82 -11.30
CA PRO A 10 -14.54 -11.86 -12.25
C PRO A 10 -15.92 -11.65 -12.90
N GLU A 11 -16.88 -11.09 -12.17
CA GLU A 11 -18.27 -10.96 -12.60
C GLU A 11 -18.60 -9.62 -13.29
N HIS A 12 -17.90 -8.53 -12.92
CA HIS A 12 -18.29 -7.15 -13.27
C HIS A 12 -17.30 -6.44 -14.22
N GLN A 13 -16.34 -7.18 -14.80
CA GLN A 13 -15.16 -6.69 -15.52
C GLN A 13 -14.22 -5.83 -14.64
N TYR A 14 -14.71 -4.74 -14.04
CA TYR A 14 -13.97 -3.84 -13.16
C TYR A 14 -14.89 -3.04 -12.22
N LEU A 15 -14.43 -2.80 -10.99
CA LEU A 15 -15.03 -1.90 -10.01
C LEU A 15 -14.04 -0.79 -9.65
N ILE A 16 -14.53 0.38 -9.24
CA ILE A 16 -13.69 1.49 -8.77
C ILE A 16 -13.77 1.53 -7.25
N CYS A 17 -12.67 1.22 -6.56
CA CYS A 17 -12.54 1.36 -5.11
C CYS A 17 -12.24 2.82 -4.76
N MET A 18 -13.21 3.48 -4.12
CA MET A 18 -13.16 4.90 -3.73
C MET A 18 -12.79 5.09 -2.25
N GLY A 19 -12.82 4.01 -1.46
CA GLY A 19 -12.59 4.07 -0.03
C GLY A 19 -12.43 2.69 0.58
N VAL A 20 -11.85 2.65 1.77
CA VAL A 20 -11.74 1.43 2.57
C VAL A 20 -12.11 1.75 4.00
N ASN A 21 -13.06 0.99 4.52
CA ASN A 21 -13.58 1.09 5.87
C ASN A 21 -13.23 -0.14 6.70
N LYS A 22 -13.44 -0.05 8.02
CA LYS A 22 -13.35 -1.20 8.90
C LYS A 22 -14.41 -2.24 8.49
N GLY A 23 -14.01 -3.51 8.43
CA GLY A 23 -14.93 -4.61 8.14
C GLY A 23 -16.08 -4.68 9.14
N THR A 24 -17.25 -5.07 8.63
CA THR A 24 -18.51 -5.17 9.40
C THR A 24 -18.90 -6.61 9.69
N GLU A 25 -18.37 -7.56 8.92
CA GLU A 25 -18.66 -8.99 9.04
C GLU A 25 -17.58 -9.75 9.84
N LEU A 26 -17.92 -10.96 10.30
CA LEU A 26 -16.98 -11.88 10.91
C LEU A 26 -15.84 -12.21 9.91
N ASN A 27 -14.59 -12.10 10.37
CA ASN A 27 -13.36 -12.32 9.58
C ASN A 27 -13.13 -11.35 8.40
N GLN A 28 -13.98 -10.34 8.23
CA GLN A 28 -13.74 -9.24 7.31
C GLN A 28 -12.92 -8.17 8.04
N VAL A 29 -11.68 -7.96 7.61
CA VAL A 29 -10.79 -6.96 8.23
C VAL A 29 -10.98 -5.58 7.62
N VAL A 30 -11.40 -5.52 6.36
CA VAL A 30 -11.67 -4.27 5.64
C VAL A 30 -12.92 -4.40 4.78
N ARG A 31 -13.61 -3.29 4.52
CA ARG A 31 -14.74 -3.19 3.58
C ARG A 31 -14.37 -2.19 2.50
N PHE A 32 -14.34 -2.64 1.24
CA PHE A 32 -14.13 -1.75 0.10
C PHE A 32 -15.41 -0.97 -0.21
N GLU A 33 -15.27 0.31 -0.46
CA GLU A 33 -16.33 1.16 -0.99
C GLU A 33 -16.16 1.25 -2.49
N THR A 34 -16.92 0.43 -3.22
CA THR A 34 -16.77 0.27 -4.66
C THR A 34 -17.93 0.89 -5.43
N LEU A 35 -17.61 1.43 -6.60
CA LEU A 35 -18.55 1.89 -7.61
C LEU A 35 -18.45 0.97 -8.83
N ASP A 36 -19.59 0.51 -9.33
CA ASP A 36 -19.65 -0.07 -10.68
C ASP A 36 -19.87 1.06 -11.70
N PRO A 37 -18.88 1.35 -12.56
CA PRO A 37 -18.99 2.42 -13.55
C PRO A 37 -20.08 2.19 -14.60
N ASN A 38 -20.57 0.95 -14.74
CA ASN A 38 -21.65 0.61 -15.68
C ASN A 38 -23.04 0.79 -15.09
N THR A 39 -23.15 1.05 -13.78
CA THR A 39 -24.41 1.29 -13.10
C THR A 39 -24.75 2.79 -13.12
N VAL A 40 -25.98 3.15 -13.52
CA VAL A 40 -26.47 4.53 -13.47
C VAL A 40 -26.72 4.91 -12.01
N CYS A 41 -25.74 5.53 -11.33
CA CYS A 41 -25.83 5.83 -9.90
C CYS A 41 -26.63 7.12 -9.60
N PRO A 42 -27.73 7.05 -8.82
CA PRO A 42 -28.35 8.23 -8.23
C PRO A 42 -27.80 8.41 -6.81
N TRP A 43 -26.67 9.10 -6.67
CA TRP A 43 -26.19 9.66 -5.39
C TRP A 43 -25.56 8.62 -4.44
N LEU A 44 -24.24 8.75 -4.30
CA LEU A 44 -23.43 8.05 -3.31
C LEU A 44 -24.01 8.34 -1.92
N LYS A 45 -24.45 7.31 -1.19
CA LYS A 45 -24.79 7.50 0.22
C LYS A 45 -23.49 7.82 0.94
N GLU A 46 -23.32 9.08 1.34
CA GLU A 46 -22.26 9.48 2.27
C GLU A 46 -22.35 8.55 3.48
N SER A 47 -21.35 7.68 3.61
CA SER A 47 -21.26 6.82 4.78
C SER A 47 -20.60 7.63 5.87
N ASP A 48 -21.36 8.01 6.90
CA ASP A 48 -20.88 8.68 8.13
C ASP A 48 -19.89 7.80 8.95
N THR A 49 -19.46 6.65 8.42
CA THR A 49 -18.47 5.83 9.10
C THR A 49 -17.09 6.46 8.97
N PRO A 50 -16.33 6.62 10.08
CA PRO A 50 -15.00 7.17 10.03
C PRO A 50 -14.12 6.32 9.11
N GLN A 51 -13.63 6.94 8.03
CA GLN A 51 -12.72 6.29 7.11
C GLN A 51 -11.49 5.80 7.88
N THR A 52 -11.13 4.54 7.67
CA THR A 52 -9.84 4.03 8.13
C THR A 52 -8.73 4.83 7.43
N CYS A 53 -7.66 5.19 8.15
CA CYS A 53 -6.51 5.90 7.58
C CYS A 53 -5.77 5.00 6.58
N VAL A 54 -6.29 4.94 5.37
CA VAL A 54 -5.77 4.11 4.29
C VAL A 54 -4.72 4.89 3.54
N ILE A 55 -3.56 4.26 3.41
CA ILE A 55 -2.38 4.85 2.78
C ILE A 55 -2.32 4.43 1.31
N HIS A 56 -2.61 3.15 1.02
CA HIS A 56 -2.51 2.59 -0.32
C HIS A 56 -3.40 1.37 -0.48
N VAL A 57 -3.94 1.17 -1.68
CA VAL A 57 -4.64 -0.04 -2.09
C VAL A 57 -4.13 -0.43 -3.47
N THR A 58 -3.78 -1.69 -3.68
CA THR A 58 -3.45 -2.19 -5.01
C THR A 58 -3.85 -3.66 -5.17
N GLN A 59 -4.26 -4.04 -6.37
CA GLN A 59 -4.60 -5.42 -6.69
C GLN A 59 -3.36 -6.17 -7.21
N LEU A 60 -2.86 -7.12 -6.42
CA LEU A 60 -1.69 -7.93 -6.76
C LEU A 60 -2.04 -9.08 -7.72
N GLU A 61 -3.19 -9.71 -7.51
CA GLU A 61 -3.71 -10.79 -8.35
C GLU A 61 -5.25 -10.69 -8.42
N ARG A 62 -5.88 -11.53 -9.25
CA ARG A 62 -7.34 -11.55 -9.49
C ARG A 62 -8.20 -11.46 -8.22
N ASP A 63 -7.80 -12.12 -7.14
CA ASP A 63 -8.51 -12.10 -5.85
C ASP A 63 -7.54 -11.83 -4.69
N THR A 64 -6.49 -11.05 -4.92
CA THR A 64 -5.49 -10.71 -3.90
C THR A 64 -5.25 -9.21 -3.95
N ILE A 65 -5.69 -8.51 -2.91
CA ILE A 65 -5.58 -7.07 -2.75
C ILE A 65 -4.69 -6.77 -1.56
N LEU A 66 -3.76 -5.85 -1.75
CA LEU A 66 -2.93 -5.29 -0.71
C LEU A 66 -3.58 -4.00 -0.21
N VAL A 67 -3.77 -3.90 1.11
CA VAL A 67 -4.28 -2.69 1.77
C VAL A 67 -3.27 -2.24 2.83
N CYS A 68 -2.74 -1.03 2.67
CA CYS A 68 -1.81 -0.41 3.60
C CYS A 68 -2.54 0.52 4.57
N LEU A 69 -2.42 0.25 5.86
CA LEU A 69 -3.11 0.93 6.96
C LEU A 69 -2.11 1.22 8.10
N ASP A 70 -1.92 2.49 8.43
CA ASP A 70 -1.06 2.96 9.54
C ASP A 70 0.35 2.30 9.55
N ARG A 71 0.55 1.25 10.36
CA ARG A 71 1.83 0.52 10.52
C ARG A 71 1.78 -0.91 9.96
N SER A 72 0.78 -1.22 9.15
CA SER A 72 0.57 -2.59 8.68
C SER A 72 0.10 -2.64 7.23
N ILE A 73 0.44 -3.74 6.57
CA ILE A 73 -0.07 -4.09 5.26
C ILE A 73 -0.86 -5.38 5.41
N LYS A 74 -2.11 -5.39 4.95
CA LYS A 74 -2.99 -6.56 4.99
C LYS A 74 -3.20 -7.07 3.58
N ILE A 75 -3.03 -8.38 3.40
CA ILE A 75 -3.31 -9.09 2.15
C ILE A 75 -4.70 -9.71 2.28
N VAL A 76 -5.65 -9.25 1.47
CA VAL A 76 -7.07 -9.61 1.55
C VAL A 76 -7.62 -10.06 0.20
N ASN A 77 -8.77 -10.72 0.21
CA ASN A 77 -9.55 -11.00 -0.99
C ASN A 77 -10.47 -9.83 -1.36
N LEU A 78 -11.25 -9.97 -2.44
CA LEU A 78 -12.21 -8.95 -2.88
C LEU A 78 -13.32 -8.64 -1.84
N GLN A 79 -13.58 -9.57 -0.91
CA GLN A 79 -14.51 -9.36 0.20
C GLN A 79 -13.85 -8.73 1.44
N GLY A 80 -12.55 -8.43 1.38
CA GLY A 80 -11.79 -7.81 2.47
C GLY A 80 -11.46 -8.76 3.62
N ARG A 81 -11.41 -10.06 3.36
CA ARG A 81 -10.98 -11.10 4.31
C ARG A 81 -9.52 -11.46 4.09
N LEU A 82 -8.76 -11.66 5.18
CA LEU A 82 -7.33 -11.98 5.11
C LEU A 82 -7.07 -13.23 4.28
N LYS A 83 -6.03 -13.17 3.42
CA LYS A 83 -5.52 -14.31 2.68
C LYS A 83 -4.17 -14.71 3.25
N SER A 84 -4.11 -15.89 3.85
CA SER A 84 -2.84 -16.54 4.21
C SER A 84 -2.60 -17.73 3.30
N SER A 85 -1.38 -17.89 2.79
CA SER A 85 -0.99 -19.07 2.04
C SER A 85 0.50 -19.38 2.23
N ARG A 86 0.98 -20.52 1.70
CA ARG A 86 2.42 -20.84 1.67
C ARG A 86 3.26 -19.82 0.88
N LYS A 87 2.63 -18.99 0.06
CA LYS A 87 3.28 -17.99 -0.79
C LYS A 87 3.20 -16.57 -0.22
N LEU A 88 2.23 -16.30 0.64
CA LEU A 88 1.88 -14.95 1.09
C LEU A 88 1.52 -14.95 2.58
N SER A 89 2.23 -14.10 3.33
CA SER A 89 1.86 -13.70 4.68
C SER A 89 0.63 -12.80 4.62
N ALA A 90 -0.34 -13.07 5.48
CA ALA A 90 -1.60 -12.31 5.51
C ALA A 90 -1.43 -10.87 5.98
N GLU A 91 -0.42 -10.61 6.81
CA GLU A 91 -0.15 -9.30 7.38
C GLU A 91 1.37 -9.06 7.50
N LEU A 92 1.82 -7.86 7.13
CA LEU A 92 3.17 -7.36 7.35
C LEU A 92 3.08 -6.17 8.32
N THR A 93 3.87 -6.18 9.39
CA THR A 93 3.79 -5.17 10.46
C THR A 93 5.10 -4.42 10.63
N PHE A 94 5.02 -3.10 10.69
CA PHE A 94 6.17 -2.21 10.79
C PHE A 94 6.20 -1.54 12.17
N ASN A 95 7.39 -1.20 12.64
CA ASN A 95 7.60 -0.48 13.90
C ASN A 95 7.54 1.04 13.74
N PHE A 96 7.18 1.54 12.56
CA PHE A 96 7.04 2.95 12.19
C PHE A 96 5.72 3.18 11.45
N GLN A 97 5.23 4.43 11.48
CA GLN A 97 4.07 4.85 10.67
C GLN A 97 4.45 4.93 9.20
N ILE A 98 3.75 4.17 8.37
CA ILE A 98 3.99 4.13 6.92
C ILE A 98 3.40 5.42 6.34
N GLU A 99 4.16 6.07 5.46
CA GLU A 99 3.71 7.26 4.73
C GLU A 99 3.41 6.93 3.27
N SER A 100 4.14 5.98 2.68
CA SER A 100 3.90 5.48 1.34
C SER A 100 4.49 4.09 1.18
N ILE A 101 4.07 3.37 0.14
CA ILE A 101 4.62 2.06 -0.20
C ILE A 101 4.91 1.96 -1.70
N VAL A 102 5.80 1.04 -2.06
CA VAL A 102 5.98 0.56 -3.42
C VAL A 102 5.86 -0.96 -3.41
N CYS A 103 4.88 -1.49 -4.13
CA CYS A 103 4.71 -2.92 -4.30
C CYS A 103 5.65 -3.43 -5.41
N LEU A 104 6.46 -4.43 -5.07
CA LEU A 104 7.31 -5.16 -6.00
C LEU A 104 6.70 -6.55 -6.24
N GLN A 105 7.36 -7.38 -7.05
CA GLN A 105 6.82 -8.69 -7.44
C GLN A 105 6.62 -9.65 -6.25
N ASP A 106 7.58 -9.69 -5.32
CA ASP A 106 7.62 -10.65 -4.21
C ASP A 106 7.79 -9.98 -2.83
N SER A 107 7.78 -8.64 -2.82
CA SER A 107 8.13 -7.82 -1.67
C SER A 107 7.47 -6.44 -1.76
N VAL A 108 7.59 -5.68 -0.68
CA VAL A 108 7.12 -4.30 -0.60
C VAL A 108 8.19 -3.43 0.04
N LEU A 109 8.37 -2.22 -0.47
CA LEU A 109 9.12 -1.16 0.20
C LEU A 109 8.13 -0.27 0.94
N ALA A 110 8.27 -0.16 2.26
CA ALA A 110 7.50 0.77 3.07
C ALA A 110 8.37 1.97 3.46
N PHE A 111 7.88 3.17 3.19
CA PHE A 111 8.60 4.42 3.43
C PHE A 111 7.99 5.15 4.63
N TRP A 112 8.86 5.73 5.45
CA TRP A 112 8.48 6.65 6.52
C TRP A 112 9.39 7.87 6.49
N ARG A 113 9.07 8.88 7.31
CA ARG A 113 9.79 10.14 7.40
C ARG A 113 11.33 10.03 7.37
N HIS A 114 11.89 9.03 8.06
CA HIS A 114 13.35 8.91 8.26
C HIS A 114 13.96 7.70 7.56
N GLY A 115 13.25 7.09 6.61
CA GLY A 115 13.79 5.91 5.97
C GLY A 115 12.83 5.09 5.13
N MET A 116 13.29 3.88 4.83
CA MET A 116 12.52 2.86 4.12
C MET A 116 12.91 1.46 4.57
N GLN A 117 11.96 0.52 4.55
CA GLN A 117 12.21 -0.89 4.87
C GLN A 117 11.54 -1.76 3.80
N GLY A 118 12.31 -2.64 3.19
CA GLY A 118 11.81 -3.69 2.31
C GLY A 118 11.44 -4.94 3.09
N ARG A 119 10.30 -5.57 2.76
CA ARG A 119 9.89 -6.85 3.33
C ARG A 119 9.37 -7.81 2.29
N SER A 120 9.71 -9.09 2.43
CA SER A 120 9.15 -10.15 1.58
C SER A 120 7.67 -10.41 1.90
N PHE A 121 6.84 -10.56 0.87
CA PHE A 121 5.46 -11.01 1.07
C PHE A 121 5.37 -12.42 1.60
N LYS A 122 6.37 -13.27 1.34
CA LYS A 122 6.35 -14.68 1.73
C LYS A 122 6.78 -14.86 3.18
N SER A 123 7.98 -14.37 3.53
CA SER A 123 8.56 -14.60 4.86
C SER A 123 8.26 -13.49 5.88
N ASN A 124 7.78 -12.31 5.44
CA ASN A 124 7.68 -11.11 6.27
C ASN A 124 9.03 -10.67 6.88
N GLU A 125 10.15 -11.20 6.37
CA GLU A 125 11.48 -10.79 6.79
C GLU A 125 11.87 -9.47 6.11
N ALA A 126 12.56 -8.62 6.87
CA ALA A 126 13.14 -7.40 6.34
C ALA A 126 14.34 -7.74 5.44
N SER A 127 14.29 -7.29 4.19
CA SER A 127 15.32 -7.54 3.18
C SER A 127 16.29 -6.37 3.01
N CYS A 128 15.83 -5.14 3.26
CA CYS A 128 16.65 -3.93 3.20
C CYS A 128 16.08 -2.87 4.14
N GLU A 129 16.96 -2.00 4.65
CA GLU A 129 16.55 -0.90 5.52
C GLU A 129 17.47 0.32 5.34
N ILE A 130 16.87 1.49 5.23
CA ILE A 130 17.52 2.79 5.38
C ILE A 130 16.85 3.45 6.57
N SER A 131 17.63 3.89 7.55
CA SER A 131 17.13 4.65 8.70
C SER A 131 18.15 5.73 9.07
N ASP A 132 17.79 6.99 8.82
CA ASP A 132 18.63 8.15 9.10
C ASP A 132 17.77 9.32 9.60
N ASN A 133 17.81 9.56 10.91
CA ASN A 133 17.04 10.63 11.56
C ASN A 133 17.56 12.04 11.22
N THR A 134 18.78 12.16 10.67
CA THR A 134 19.31 13.45 10.20
C THR A 134 18.68 13.88 8.88
N ARG A 135 17.93 12.98 8.23
CA ARG A 135 17.29 13.22 6.95
C ARG A 135 15.79 12.94 6.99
N ILE A 136 15.06 13.68 6.18
CA ILE A 136 13.67 13.43 5.81
C ILE A 136 13.67 12.82 4.42
N PHE A 137 13.08 11.65 4.27
CA PHE A 137 12.95 10.95 2.98
C PHE A 137 11.53 11.11 2.43
N ARG A 138 11.42 11.20 1.10
CA ARG A 138 10.13 11.23 0.41
C ARG A 138 10.20 10.45 -0.89
N LEU A 139 9.22 9.59 -1.13
CA LEU A 139 9.02 8.93 -2.42
C LEU A 139 8.58 9.97 -3.47
N LEU A 140 9.31 10.05 -4.58
CA LEU A 140 8.99 10.92 -5.72
C LEU A 140 8.20 10.20 -6.80
N GLY A 141 8.44 8.90 -6.99
CA GLY A 141 7.76 8.09 -8.00
C GLY A 141 8.29 6.66 -8.05
N SER A 142 7.51 5.76 -8.66
CA SER A 142 7.79 4.32 -8.66
C SER A 142 7.31 3.56 -9.90
N ASP A 143 6.93 4.23 -10.99
CA ASP A 143 6.35 3.58 -12.18
C ASP A 143 7.34 2.63 -12.88
N ARG A 144 8.50 3.17 -13.31
CA ARG A 144 9.58 2.37 -13.93
C ARG A 144 10.80 2.21 -13.03
N VAL A 145 11.06 3.25 -12.24
CA VAL A 145 12.19 3.35 -11.32
C VAL A 145 11.67 3.94 -10.02
N VAL A 146 12.16 3.42 -8.91
CA VAL A 146 11.82 3.98 -7.59
C VAL A 146 12.77 5.12 -7.31
N VAL A 147 12.22 6.33 -7.20
CA VAL A 147 12.99 7.55 -6.97
C VAL A 147 12.67 8.11 -5.59
N LEU A 148 13.70 8.30 -4.78
CA LEU A 148 13.63 8.91 -3.46
C LEU A 148 14.29 10.28 -3.47
N GLU A 149 13.76 11.23 -2.70
CA GLU A 149 14.54 12.38 -2.28
C GLU A 149 14.85 12.33 -0.79
N SER A 150 15.94 12.99 -0.38
CA SER A 150 16.19 13.32 1.01
C SER A 150 16.58 14.77 1.22
N ARG A 151 16.16 15.35 2.35
CA ARG A 151 16.58 16.67 2.84
C ARG A 151 17.06 16.57 4.31
N PRO A 152 17.96 17.44 4.78
CA PRO A 152 18.28 17.53 6.20
C PRO A 152 17.03 17.80 7.05
N THR A 153 16.90 17.10 8.18
CA THR A 153 15.76 17.27 9.10
C THR A 153 15.72 18.67 9.71
N ASP A 154 16.88 19.25 10.01
CA ASP A 154 17.08 20.56 10.62
C ASP A 154 16.93 21.73 9.63
N ASN A 155 17.07 21.48 8.33
CA ASN A 155 16.85 22.47 7.29
C ASN A 155 16.02 21.91 6.12
N PRO A 156 14.68 21.88 6.24
CA PRO A 156 13.77 21.38 5.21
C PRO A 156 13.78 22.19 3.90
N THR A 157 14.42 23.37 3.89
CA THR A 157 14.54 24.24 2.70
C THR A 157 15.85 24.05 1.95
N ALA A 158 16.78 23.24 2.48
CA ALA A 158 18.02 22.92 1.80
C ALA A 158 17.77 22.13 0.50
N HIS A 159 18.80 22.10 -0.36
CA HIS A 159 18.78 21.29 -1.56
C HIS A 159 18.54 19.81 -1.25
N SER A 160 17.71 19.16 -2.08
CA SER A 160 17.46 17.73 -1.99
C SER A 160 18.60 16.93 -2.61
N ASN A 161 18.88 15.77 -2.02
CA ASN A 161 19.55 14.68 -2.73
C ASN A 161 18.49 13.78 -3.36
N GLN A 162 18.77 13.23 -4.54
CA GLN A 162 17.91 12.26 -5.22
C GLN A 162 18.61 10.91 -5.33
N TYR A 163 17.84 9.84 -5.14
CA TYR A 163 18.30 8.46 -5.17
C TYR A 163 17.42 7.66 -6.12
N ILE A 164 18.02 6.78 -6.90
CA ILE A 164 17.32 5.78 -7.68
C ILE A 164 17.58 4.45 -6.99
N LEU A 165 16.52 3.79 -6.51
CA LEU A 165 16.64 2.46 -5.92
C LEU A 165 16.63 1.44 -7.06
N ALA A 166 17.79 0.86 -7.33
CA ALA A 166 17.93 -0.27 -8.23
C ALA A 166 17.72 -1.57 -7.45
N GLY A 167 16.89 -2.47 -7.98
CA GLY A 167 16.78 -3.82 -7.47
C GLY A 167 18.02 -4.64 -7.79
N HIS A 168 18.23 -5.74 -7.07
CA HIS A 168 19.12 -6.79 -7.54
C HIS A 168 18.34 -7.59 -8.59
N GLU A 169 18.68 -7.44 -9.87
CA GLU A 169 18.24 -8.41 -10.87
C GLU A 169 18.92 -9.73 -10.50
N ASN A 170 18.15 -10.75 -10.10
CA ASN A 170 18.67 -12.10 -10.04
C ASN A 170 19.07 -12.48 -11.46
N SER A 171 20.37 -12.41 -11.75
CA SER A 171 20.97 -13.00 -12.94
C SER A 171 20.69 -14.51 -12.89
N TYR A 172 19.68 -14.96 -13.60
CA TYR A 172 19.47 -16.38 -13.91
C TYR A 172 20.27 -16.78 -15.13
#